data_AF-A0A1N7KES3-F1
#
_entry.id   AF-A0A1N7KES3-F1
#
_cell.length_a   1.000
_cell.length_b   1.000
_cell.length_c   1.000
_cell.angle_alpha   90.00
_cell.angle_beta   90.00
_cell.angle_gamma   90.00
#
_symmetry.space_group_name_H-M   'P 1'
#
loop_
_entity.id
_entity.type
_entity.pdbx_description
1 polymer ?
#
loop_
_entity_poly.entity_id
_entity_poly.type
_entity_poly.pdbx_seq_one_letter_code
_entity_poly.pdbx_strand_id
1 'polypeptide(L)'
;MINTDKAPSLARAIAELKSEGICPPTVEHRQVKYLNNVLEGDHGRLKRVLGPEGAFKNRTSAYRTLKGMEAMHSLRKGQGTMFDLTGSRIRMR
;
A
#
# COMPACT_ATOMS: atom_id res chain seq x y z
N MET A 1 -5.31 -1.48 -10.70
CA MET A 1 -4.54 -0.35 -11.26
C MET A 1 -3.10 -0.45 -10.78
N ILE A 2 -2.13 -0.29 -11.67
CA ILE A 2 -0.69 -0.30 -11.38
C ILE A 2 -0.17 1.11 -11.65
N ASN A 3 0.59 1.67 -10.71
CA ASN A 3 1.31 2.91 -10.93
C ASN A 3 2.81 2.62 -10.94
N THR A 4 3.52 3.16 -11.92
CA THR A 4 4.98 3.06 -12.01
C THR A 4 5.60 4.44 -12.15
N ASP A 5 6.92 4.50 -12.01
CA ASP A 5 7.68 5.62 -12.51
C ASP A 5 7.62 5.69 -14.06
N LYS A 6 8.36 6.63 -14.64
CA LYS A 6 8.44 6.82 -16.09
C LYS A 6 9.52 5.95 -16.76
N ALA A 7 9.93 4.84 -16.15
CA ALA A 7 10.90 3.94 -16.75
C ALA A 7 10.33 3.31 -18.04
N PRO A 8 11.00 3.45 -19.20
CA PRO A 8 10.48 2.98 -20.49
C PRO A 8 10.24 1.47 -20.55
N SER A 9 11.04 0.69 -19.83
CA SER A 9 10.95 -0.78 -19.82
C SER A 9 9.65 -1.31 -19.19
N LEU A 10 9.06 -0.57 -18.26
CA LEU A 10 7.90 -1.04 -17.49
C LEU A 10 6.61 -1.07 -18.30
N ALA A 11 6.43 -0.15 -19.24
CA ALA A 11 5.26 -0.16 -20.13
C ALA A 11 5.20 -1.44 -20.96
N ARG A 12 6.35 -1.81 -21.52
CA ARG A 12 6.50 -3.03 -22.33
C ARG A 12 6.30 -4.28 -21.49
N ALA A 13 6.94 -4.37 -20.34
CA ALA A 13 6.78 -5.51 -19.43
C ALA A 13 5.32 -5.71 -19.00
N ILE A 14 4.59 -4.63 -18.68
CA ILE A 14 3.18 -4.74 -18.30
C ILE A 14 2.29 -5.16 -19.48
N ALA A 15 2.59 -4.71 -20.70
CA ALA A 15 1.87 -5.15 -21.89
C ALA A 15 2.09 -6.64 -22.16
N GLU A 16 3.34 -7.12 -22.03
CA GLU A 16 3.70 -8.53 -22.15
C GLU A 16 2.97 -9.37 -21.08
N LEU A 17 3.02 -8.96 -19.81
CA LEU A 17 2.31 -9.64 -18.70
C LEU A 17 0.79 -9.70 -18.91
N LYS A 18 0.19 -8.69 -19.55
CA LYS A 18 -1.23 -8.72 -19.93
C LYS A 18 -1.50 -9.71 -21.05
N SER A 19 -0.63 -9.78 -22.05
CA SER A 19 -0.75 -10.73 -23.17
C SER A 19 -0.58 -12.18 -22.72
N GLU A 20 0.27 -12.42 -21.74
CA GLU A 20 0.50 -13.73 -21.12
C GLU A 20 -0.62 -14.13 -20.12
N GLY A 21 -1.56 -13.23 -19.84
CA GLY A 21 -2.65 -13.46 -18.90
C GLY A 21 -2.26 -13.43 -17.42
N ILE A 22 -1.01 -13.09 -17.10
CA ILE A 22 -0.53 -12.94 -15.71
C ILE A 22 -1.13 -11.68 -15.07
N CYS A 23 -1.22 -10.59 -15.84
CA CYS A 23 -1.86 -9.35 -15.42
C CYS A 23 -3.27 -9.26 -16.05
N PRO A 24 -4.33 -9.04 -15.26
CA PRO A 24 -5.66 -8.88 -15.83
C PRO A 24 -5.71 -7.73 -16.84
N PRO A 25 -6.36 -7.91 -18.01
CA PRO A 25 -6.40 -6.88 -19.04
C PRO A 25 -7.10 -5.59 -18.56
N THR A 26 -8.01 -5.72 -17.58
CA THR A 26 -8.73 -4.63 -16.93
C THR A 26 -7.86 -3.75 -16.02
N VAL A 27 -6.64 -4.17 -15.69
CA VAL A 27 -5.75 -3.37 -14.85
C VAL A 27 -5.24 -2.16 -15.63
N GLU A 28 -5.68 -0.96 -15.25
CA GLU A 28 -5.07 0.28 -15.75
C GLU A 28 -3.61 0.41 -15.31
N HIS A 29 -2.73 0.79 -16.23
CA HIS A 29 -1.35 1.17 -15.93
C HIS A 29 -1.19 2.68 -16.06
N ARG A 30 -0.71 3.33 -15.00
CA ARG A 30 -0.40 4.77 -14.98
C ARG A 30 1.10 4.97 -14.75
N GLN A 31 1.67 5.97 -15.43
CA GLN A 31 3.08 6.35 -15.30
C GLN A 31 3.20 7.73 -14.64
N VAL A 32 2.82 7.78 -13.37
CA VAL A 32 2.71 9.04 -12.62
C VAL A 32 3.75 9.04 -11.50
N LYS A 33 4.87 9.74 -11.75
CA LYS A 33 6.03 9.78 -10.84
C LYS A 33 5.65 10.19 -9.41
N TYR A 34 4.83 11.23 -9.24
CA TYR A 34 4.50 11.69 -7.88
C TYR A 34 3.68 10.66 -7.09
N LEU A 35 2.76 9.94 -7.74
CA LEU A 35 2.01 8.85 -7.11
C LEU A 35 2.94 7.69 -6.74
N ASN A 36 3.96 7.43 -7.56
CA ASN A 36 4.94 6.40 -7.29
C ASN A 36 5.79 6.78 -6.07
N ASN A 37 6.24 8.03 -6.01
CA ASN A 37 7.00 8.56 -4.88
C ASN A 37 6.22 8.49 -3.55
N VAL A 38 4.90 8.70 -3.58
CA VAL A 38 4.06 8.56 -2.37
C VAL A 38 4.04 7.11 -1.88
N LEU A 39 3.81 6.15 -2.79
CA LEU A 39 3.83 4.72 -2.47
C LEU A 39 5.21 4.26 -1.97
N GLU A 40 6.27 4.70 -2.64
CA GLU A 40 7.65 4.40 -2.25
C GLU A 40 8.03 5.02 -0.91
N GLY A 41 7.55 6.24 -0.62
CA GLY A 41 7.78 6.93 0.64
C GLY A 41 7.15 6.20 1.83
N ASP A 42 5.88 5.81 1.71
CA ASP A 42 5.18 5.03 2.75
C ASP A 42 5.86 3.67 2.96
N HIS A 43 6.21 2.98 1.87
CA HIS A 43 6.91 1.71 1.94
C HIS A 43 8.31 1.85 2.57
N GLY A 44 9.06 2.88 2.20
CA GLY A 44 10.39 3.17 2.77
C GLY A 44 10.32 3.46 4.27
N ARG A 45 9.29 4.18 4.71
CA ARG A 45 9.01 4.38 6.13
C ARG A 45 8.75 3.06 6.85
N LEU A 46 7.91 2.18 6.28
CA LEU A 46 7.63 0.87 6.87
C LEU A 46 8.89 0.02 6.96
N LYS A 47 9.68 -0.07 5.88
CA LYS A 47 10.97 -0.78 5.87
C LYS A 47 11.94 -0.26 6.92
N ARG A 48 12.01 1.06 7.13
CA ARG A 48 12.86 1.65 8.16
C ARG A 48 12.44 1.25 9.57
N VAL A 49 11.14 1.12 9.83
CA VAL A 49 10.61 0.70 11.14
C VAL A 49 10.80 -0.80 11.36
N LEU A 50 10.59 -1.60 10.32
CA LEU A 50 10.67 -3.07 10.40
C LEU A 50 12.10 -3.61 10.27
N GLY A 51 13.03 -2.79 9.78
CA GLY A 51 14.40 -3.22 9.49
C GLY A 51 14.51 -4.09 8.23
N PRO A 52 15.74 -4.51 7.89
CA PRO A 52 16.03 -5.26 6.67
C PRO A 52 15.42 -6.67 6.64
N GLU A 53 15.27 -7.32 7.79
CA GLU A 53 14.78 -8.70 7.87
C GLU A 53 13.25 -8.82 7.80
N GLY A 54 12.51 -7.73 8.02
CA GLY A 54 11.06 -7.74 8.14
C GLY A 54 10.59 -8.43 9.43
N ALA A 55 9.68 -7.79 10.17
CA ALA A 55 9.40 -8.21 11.55
C ALA A 55 8.29 -9.28 11.70
N PHE A 56 7.68 -9.76 10.61
CA PHE A 56 6.41 -10.51 10.70
C PHE A 56 6.54 -11.99 10.34
N LYS A 57 6.38 -12.86 11.34
CA LYS A 57 6.38 -14.32 11.19
C LYS A 57 5.08 -14.87 10.54
N ASN A 58 3.99 -14.11 10.58
CA ASN A 58 2.70 -14.52 10.01
C ASN A 58 1.85 -13.30 9.58
N ARG A 59 0.89 -13.54 8.69
CA ARG A 59 0.03 -12.50 8.10
C ARG A 59 -0.84 -11.79 9.13
N THR A 60 -1.39 -12.52 10.10
CA THR A 60 -2.27 -11.95 11.13
C THR A 60 -1.52 -10.94 12.01
N SER A 61 -0.29 -11.27 12.42
CA SER A 61 0.58 -10.37 13.18
C SER A 61 0.97 -9.14 12.37
N ALA A 62 1.31 -9.32 11.08
CA ALA A 62 1.58 -8.21 10.17
C ALA A 62 0.38 -7.25 10.10
N TYR A 63 -0.81 -7.78 9.87
CA TYR A 63 -2.04 -6.99 9.75
C TYR A 63 -2.33 -6.18 11.02
N ARG A 64 -2.30 -6.82 12.19
CA ARG A 64 -2.54 -6.15 13.48
C ARG A 64 -1.51 -5.05 13.74
N THR A 65 -0.25 -5.32 13.43
CA THR A 65 0.83 -4.36 13.66
C THR A 65 0.73 -3.16 12.71
N LEU A 66 0.47 -3.39 11.42
CA LEU A 66 0.29 -2.32 10.43
C LEU A 66 -0.91 -1.43 10.79
N LYS A 67 -2.06 -2.03 11.17
CA LYS A 67 -3.23 -1.28 11.68
C LYS A 67 -2.89 -0.43 12.91
N GLY A 68 -2.10 -0.96 13.84
CA GLY A 68 -1.63 -0.20 15.01
C GLY A 68 -0.72 0.97 14.62
N MET A 69 0.21 0.77 13.68
CA MET A 69 1.08 1.84 13.18
C MET A 69 0.29 2.96 12.48
N GLU A 70 -0.71 2.61 11.68
CA GLU A 70 -1.61 3.57 11.04
C GLU A 70 -2.43 4.36 12.06
N ALA A 71 -2.97 3.69 13.08
CA ALA A 71 -3.71 4.34 14.16
C ALA A 71 -2.82 5.33 14.93
N MET A 72 -1.62 4.91 15.34
CA MET A 72 -0.66 5.77 16.03
C MET A 72 -0.22 6.97 15.17
N HIS A 73 -0.02 6.76 13.86
CA HIS A 73 0.33 7.83 12.94
C HIS A 73 -0.82 8.85 12.77
N SER A 74 -2.06 8.38 12.70
CA SER A 74 -3.26 9.23 12.59
C SER A 74 -3.48 10.05 13.86
N LEU A 75 -3.32 9.43 15.03
CA LEU A 75 -3.35 10.13 16.32
C LEU A 75 -2.27 11.21 16.41
N ARG A 76 -1.03 10.89 16.01
CA ARG A 76 0.08 11.86 15.99
C ARG A 76 -0.19 13.04 15.04
N LYS A 77 -0.99 12.85 13.98
CA LYS A 77 -1.41 13.92 13.05
C LYS A 77 -2.64 14.69 13.52
N GLY A 78 -3.24 14.36 14.66
CA GLY A 78 -4.47 14.98 15.15
C GLY A 78 -5.73 14.56 14.38
N GLN A 79 -5.68 13.45 13.63
CA GLN A 79 -6.77 12.93 12.80
C GLN A 79 -7.62 11.88 13.55
N GLY A 80 -7.73 12.00 14.88
CA GLY A 80 -8.21 10.95 15.78
C GLY A 80 -9.69 10.56 15.70
N THR A 81 -10.46 11.13 14.78
CA THR A 81 -11.85 10.71 14.52
C THR A 81 -11.87 9.64 13.43
N MET A 82 -12.33 8.42 13.78
CA MET A 82 -12.51 7.21 12.94
C MET A 82 -11.38 6.18 13.00
N PHE A 83 -11.27 5.45 14.12
CA PHE A 83 -10.75 4.08 14.10
C PHE A 83 -11.71 3.16 14.84
N ASP A 84 -12.46 2.35 14.09
CA ASP A 84 -13.18 1.20 14.63
C ASP A 84 -12.16 0.08 14.90
N LEU A 85 -11.78 -0.06 16.17
CA LEU A 85 -10.89 -1.13 16.64
C LEU A 85 -11.65 -2.44 16.86
N THR A 86 -12.96 -2.46 16.62
CA THR A 86 -13.88 -3.51 17.09
C THR A 86 -14.96 -3.86 16.08
N GLY A 87 -14.60 -4.06 14.80
CA GLY A 87 -15.38 -4.82 13.82
C GLY A 87 -16.90 -4.70 13.84
N SER A 88 -17.49 -3.53 14.11
CA SER A 88 -18.94 -3.37 14.20
C SER A 88 -19.39 -2.07 13.57
N ARG A 89 -20.24 -2.25 12.55
CA ARG A 89 -20.80 -1.23 11.66
C ARG A 89 -21.54 -0.16 12.46
N ILE A 90 -20.94 1.01 12.66
CA ILE A 90 -21.72 2.21 13.01
C ILE A 90 -22.14 2.91 11.72
N ARG A 91 -23.40 2.67 11.37
CA ARG A 91 -24.15 3.44 10.38
C ARG A 91 -24.40 4.82 11.02
N MET A 92 -23.75 5.86 10.51
CA MET A 92 -24.14 7.23 10.89
C MET A 92 -25.43 7.60 10.16
N ARG A 93 -26.31 8.25 10.93
CA ARG A 93 -27.55 8.87 10.49
C ARG A 93 -27.24 10.24 9.88
#